data_AF-A0A1M7S8N3-F1
#
_entry.id   AF-A0A1M7S8N3-F1
#
_cell.length_a   1.000
_cell.length_b   1.000
_cell.length_c   1.000
_cell.angle_alpha   90.00
_cell.angle_beta   90.00
_cell.angle_gamma   90.00
#
_symmetry.space_group_name_H-M   'P 1'
#
loop_
_entity.id
_entity.type
_entity.pdbx_description
1 polymer ?
#
loop_
_entity_poly.entity_id
_entity_poly.type
_entity_poly.pdbx_seq_one_letter_code
_entity_poly.pdbx_strand_id
1 'polypeptide(L)'
;MVGKLNKILTITGLILVWIPVLAPAFFSIVALIQMGRFLFDFLMPAELFLVFLAGAILLLVASIRTKHYVKQIGFGLLSAVILLFGGQGIAVITGLASGEREFGDWVTVLVMVMIFLYIFAVIEIEIFGFYLLRKMNSNSSADTERK
;
A
#
# COMPACT_ATOMS: atom_id res chain seq x y z
N MET A 1 -19.07 21.62 -3.87
CA MET A 1 -19.61 20.25 -3.68
C MET A 1 -18.46 19.25 -3.62
N VAL A 2 -17.87 19.03 -2.45
CA VAL A 2 -17.04 17.83 -2.21
C VAL A 2 -18.01 16.65 -2.23
N GLY A 3 -18.18 16.03 -3.41
CA GLY A 3 -19.29 15.11 -3.67
C GLY A 3 -19.24 13.86 -2.79
N LYS A 4 -20.42 13.32 -2.43
CA LYS A 4 -20.58 12.02 -1.75
C LYS A 4 -19.75 10.92 -2.40
N LEU A 5 -19.64 10.95 -3.74
CA LEU A 5 -18.81 10.02 -4.51
C LEU A 5 -17.33 10.03 -4.11
N ASN A 6 -16.70 11.20 -3.96
CA ASN A 6 -15.28 11.28 -3.58
C ASN A 6 -15.07 10.72 -2.17
N LYS A 7 -16.03 10.93 -1.26
CA LYS A 7 -15.99 10.33 0.07
C LYS A 7 -16.08 8.81 0.04
N ILE A 8 -16.97 8.26 -0.78
CA ILE A 8 -17.06 6.81 -0.98
C ILE A 8 -15.76 6.26 -1.56
N LEU A 9 -15.21 6.89 -2.61
CA LEU A 9 -13.94 6.48 -3.21
C LEU A 9 -12.79 6.51 -2.20
N THR A 10 -12.71 7.54 -1.38
CA THR A 10 -11.66 7.64 -0.35
C THR A 10 -11.82 6.58 0.73
N ILE A 11 -13.04 6.34 1.23
CA ILE A 11 -13.28 5.32 2.27
C ILE A 11 -12.98 3.92 1.73
N THR A 12 -13.53 3.57 0.56
CA THR A 12 -13.28 2.26 -0.06
C THR A 12 -11.81 2.09 -0.42
N GLY A 13 -11.19 3.12 -0.98
CA GLY A 13 -9.76 3.12 -1.28
C GLY A 13 -8.92 2.91 -0.03
N LEU A 14 -9.25 3.59 1.07
CA LEU A 14 -8.57 3.45 2.36
C LEU A 14 -8.71 2.02 2.91
N ILE A 15 -9.93 1.46 2.94
CA ILE A 15 -10.14 0.08 3.40
C ILE A 15 -9.29 -0.90 2.59
N LEU A 16 -9.25 -0.75 1.25
CA LEU A 16 -8.50 -1.65 0.38
C LEU A 16 -6.98 -1.56 0.59
N VAL A 17 -6.41 -0.36 0.77
CA VAL A 17 -4.95 -0.23 0.97
C VAL A 17 -4.49 -0.77 2.33
N TRP A 18 -5.33 -0.70 3.37
CA TRP A 18 -5.01 -1.24 4.69
C TRP A 18 -5.02 -2.77 4.77
N ILE A 19 -5.73 -3.46 3.87
CA ILE A 19 -5.79 -4.93 3.86
C ILE A 19 -4.38 -5.55 3.73
N PRO A 20 -3.56 -5.21 2.73
CA PRO A 20 -2.20 -5.72 2.58
C PRO A 20 -1.30 -5.54 3.81
N VAL A 21 -1.46 -4.45 4.57
CA VAL A 21 -0.62 -4.16 5.75
C VAL A 21 -1.13 -4.88 6.99
N LEU A 22 -2.44 -5.02 7.15
CA LEU A 22 -3.04 -5.72 8.30
C LEU A 22 -3.03 -7.25 8.13
N ALA A 23 -3.05 -7.76 6.89
CA ALA A 23 -3.09 -9.19 6.63
C ALA A 23 -1.92 -9.96 7.26
N PRO A 24 -0.64 -9.56 7.14
CA PRO A 24 0.48 -10.23 7.81
C PRO A 24 0.25 -10.37 9.31
N ALA A 25 -0.15 -9.29 9.99
CA ALA A 25 -0.39 -9.29 11.43
C ALA A 25 -1.55 -10.20 11.80
N PHE A 26 -2.66 -10.12 11.07
CA PHE A 26 -3.84 -10.98 11.28
C PHE A 26 -3.49 -12.46 11.13
N PHE A 27 -2.87 -12.85 10.01
CA PHE A 27 -2.50 -14.24 9.76
C PHE A 27 -1.42 -14.74 10.73
N SER A 28 -0.52 -13.87 11.20
CA SER A 28 0.46 -14.22 12.23
C SER A 28 -0.20 -14.59 13.56
N ILE A 29 -1.24 -13.85 13.97
CA ILE A 29 -2.01 -14.13 15.18
C ILE A 29 -2.78 -15.44 15.02
N VAL A 30 -3.40 -15.65 13.86
CA VAL A 30 -4.12 -16.90 13.55
C VAL A 30 -3.17 -18.10 13.59
N ALA A 31 -1.99 -17.99 12.97
CA ALA A 31 -0.98 -19.04 12.99
C ALA A 31 -0.46 -19.32 14.41
N LEU A 32 -0.30 -18.30 15.24
CA LEU A 32 0.08 -18.46 16.64
C LEU A 32 -0.97 -19.26 17.43
N ILE A 33 -2.25 -18.96 17.23
CA ILE A 33 -3.35 -19.64 17.93
C ILE A 33 -3.53 -21.07 17.43
N GLN A 34 -3.48 -21.29 16.11
CA GLN A 34 -3.78 -22.60 15.51
C GLN A 34 -2.59 -23.55 15.52
N MET A 35 -1.37 -23.04 15.34
CA MET A 35 -0.15 -23.84 15.15
C MET A 35 0.84 -23.70 16.32
N GLY A 36 0.57 -22.82 17.29
CA GLY A 36 1.47 -22.55 18.41
C GLY A 36 2.77 -21.85 18.00
N ARG A 37 2.85 -21.31 16.78
CA ARG A 37 4.04 -20.65 16.22
C ARG A 37 3.68 -19.31 15.62
N PHE A 38 4.45 -18.29 15.97
CA PHE A 38 4.34 -16.98 15.36
C PHE A 38 5.06 -17.00 14.00
N LEU A 39 4.30 -16.83 12.91
CA LEU A 39 4.81 -16.78 11.55
C LEU A 39 4.40 -15.45 10.91
N PHE A 40 5.34 -14.53 10.80
CA PHE A 40 5.12 -13.23 10.16
C PHE A 40 5.58 -13.26 8.71
N ASP A 41 4.61 -13.22 7.81
CA ASP A 41 4.85 -13.18 6.37
C ASP A 41 4.97 -11.73 5.89
N PHE A 42 6.20 -11.26 5.74
CA PHE A 42 6.49 -9.91 5.26
C PHE A 42 6.37 -9.77 3.72
N LEU A 43 6.17 -10.88 2.98
CA LEU A 43 5.99 -10.86 1.52
C LEU A 43 4.51 -10.73 1.13
N MET A 44 3.60 -11.10 2.02
CA MET A 44 2.15 -11.00 1.80
C MET A 44 1.64 -9.62 1.31
N PRO A 45 2.19 -8.45 1.72
CA PRO A 45 1.80 -7.17 1.12
C PRO A 45 2.06 -7.09 -0.39
N ALA A 46 3.10 -7.79 -0.89
CA ALA A 46 3.38 -7.90 -2.32
C ALA A 46 2.43 -8.89 -3.02
N GLU A 47 2.02 -9.97 -2.36
CA GLU A 47 1.02 -10.91 -2.88
C GLU A 47 -0.35 -10.25 -3.05
N LEU A 48 -0.72 -9.39 -2.09
CA LEU A 48 -1.95 -8.60 -2.09
C LEU A 48 -1.82 -7.29 -2.89
N PHE A 49 -0.79 -7.17 -3.75
CA PHE A 49 -0.52 -5.97 -4.54
C PHE A 49 -1.73 -5.54 -5.40
N LEU A 50 -2.50 -6.46 -5.97
CA LEU A 50 -3.68 -6.10 -6.76
C LEU A 50 -4.78 -5.44 -5.91
N VAL A 51 -4.95 -5.87 -4.66
CA VAL A 51 -5.88 -5.26 -3.69
C VAL A 51 -5.39 -3.86 -3.32
N PHE A 52 -4.10 -3.72 -3.01
CA PHE A 52 -3.45 -2.43 -2.79
C PHE A 52 -3.64 -1.50 -3.99
N LEU A 53 -3.34 -1.97 -5.20
CA LEU A 53 -3.39 -1.19 -6.43
C LEU A 53 -4.80 -0.66 -6.70
N ALA A 54 -5.82 -1.51 -6.53
CA ALA A 54 -7.21 -1.07 -6.63
C ALA A 54 -7.53 0.05 -5.64
N GLY A 55 -7.13 -0.11 -4.37
CA GLY A 55 -7.31 0.90 -3.33
C GLY A 55 -6.57 2.22 -3.64
N ALA A 56 -5.31 2.13 -4.02
CA ALA A 56 -4.46 3.27 -4.34
C ALA A 56 -4.97 4.05 -5.57
N ILE A 57 -5.49 3.36 -6.59
CA ILE A 57 -6.13 4.00 -7.74
C ILE A 57 -7.38 4.77 -7.30
N LEU A 58 -8.24 4.20 -6.45
CA LEU A 58 -9.42 4.91 -5.93
C LEU A 58 -9.02 6.18 -5.15
N LEU A 59 -7.99 6.07 -4.30
CA LEU A 59 -7.42 7.21 -3.57
C LEU A 59 -6.83 8.26 -4.51
N LEU A 60 -6.12 7.85 -5.57
CA LEU A 60 -5.56 8.75 -6.56
C LEU A 60 -6.64 9.47 -7.37
N VAL A 61 -7.70 8.76 -7.78
CA VAL A 61 -8.84 9.39 -8.45
C VAL A 61 -9.51 10.42 -7.55
N ALA A 62 -9.73 10.10 -6.28
CA ALA A 62 -10.31 11.03 -5.31
C ALA A 62 -9.38 12.24 -5.05
N SER A 63 -8.08 12.00 -4.96
CA SER A 63 -7.08 13.04 -4.74
C SER A 63 -7.01 14.01 -5.92
N ILE A 64 -7.04 13.51 -7.17
CA ILE A 64 -7.06 14.32 -8.40
C ILE A 64 -8.33 15.17 -8.44
N ARG A 65 -9.49 14.58 -8.18
CA ARG A 65 -10.78 15.29 -8.19
C ARG A 65 -10.88 16.39 -7.12
N THR A 66 -10.23 16.19 -5.98
CA THR A 66 -10.22 17.16 -4.87
C THR A 66 -9.01 18.08 -4.89
N LYS A 67 -8.03 17.83 -5.78
CA LYS A 67 -6.75 18.55 -5.89
C LYS A 67 -5.92 18.55 -4.59
N HIS A 68 -6.09 17.53 -3.76
CA HIS A 68 -5.38 17.38 -2.48
C HIS A 68 -4.57 16.10 -2.47
N TYR A 69 -3.30 16.17 -2.03
CA TYR A 69 -2.40 15.01 -1.87
C TYR A 69 -2.10 14.19 -3.14
N VAL A 70 -2.35 14.73 -4.33
CA VAL A 70 -2.13 14.04 -5.62
C VAL A 70 -0.69 13.61 -5.80
N LYS A 71 0.26 14.50 -5.51
CA LYS A 71 1.69 14.23 -5.69
C LYS A 71 2.14 13.11 -4.78
N GLN A 72 1.75 13.15 -3.51
CA GLN A 72 2.13 12.17 -2.50
C GLN A 72 1.57 10.78 -2.84
N ILE A 73 0.27 10.68 -3.12
CA ILE A 73 -0.36 9.42 -3.51
C ILE A 73 0.21 8.92 -4.85
N GLY A 74 0.43 9.80 -5.82
CA GLY A 74 0.97 9.45 -7.14
C GLY A 74 2.42 8.96 -7.09
N PHE A 75 3.31 9.64 -6.35
CA PHE A 75 4.69 9.21 -6.16
C PHE A 75 4.78 7.93 -5.34
N GLY A 76 3.98 7.78 -4.28
CA GLY A 76 3.90 6.54 -3.52
C GLY A 76 3.43 5.36 -4.38
N LEU A 77 2.44 5.57 -5.25
CA LEU A 77 1.97 4.52 -6.15
C LEU A 77 3.04 4.14 -7.18
N LEU A 78 3.69 5.14 -7.79
CA LEU A 78 4.74 4.91 -8.76
C LEU A 78 5.94 4.19 -8.13
N SER A 79 6.38 4.62 -6.94
CA SER A 79 7.48 3.98 -6.24
C SER A 79 7.13 2.54 -5.85
N ALA A 80 5.92 2.28 -5.36
CA ALA A 80 5.46 0.93 -5.04
C ALA A 80 5.53 -0.01 -6.25
N VAL A 81 5.04 0.44 -7.42
CA VAL A 81 5.12 -0.33 -8.68
C VAL A 81 6.57 -0.59 -9.07
N ILE A 82 7.41 0.44 -9.11
CA ILE A 82 8.81 0.31 -9.54
C ILE A 82 9.60 -0.62 -8.62
N LEU A 83 9.43 -0.47 -7.30
CA LEU A 83 10.17 -1.25 -6.31
C LEU A 83 9.75 -2.72 -6.33
N LEU A 84 8.45 -3.00 -6.43
CA LEU A 84 7.97 -4.38 -6.47
C LEU A 84 8.38 -5.08 -7.77
N PHE A 85 8.00 -4.54 -8.93
CA PHE A 85 8.28 -5.19 -10.21
C PHE A 85 9.76 -5.10 -10.58
N GLY A 86 10.48 -4.06 -10.16
CA GLY A 86 11.93 -3.97 -10.30
C GLY A 86 12.65 -5.03 -9.49
N GLY A 87 12.24 -5.24 -8.23
CA GLY A 87 12.82 -6.28 -7.37
C GLY A 87 12.54 -7.69 -7.92
N GLN A 88 11.32 -7.95 -8.37
CA GLN A 88 10.96 -9.19 -9.05
C GLN A 88 11.76 -9.41 -10.33
N GLY A 89 11.88 -8.38 -11.18
CA GLY A 89 12.65 -8.45 -12.42
C GLY A 89 14.13 -8.77 -12.17
N ILE A 90 14.75 -8.12 -11.17
CA ILE A 90 16.11 -8.44 -10.74
C ILE A 90 16.20 -9.89 -10.29
N ALA A 91 15.30 -10.34 -9.41
CA ALA A 91 15.33 -11.71 -8.90
C ALA A 91 15.22 -12.76 -10.02
N VAL A 92 14.40 -12.50 -11.04
CA VAL A 92 14.27 -13.37 -12.23
C VAL A 92 15.54 -13.37 -13.07
N ILE A 93 16.08 -12.19 -13.42
CA ILE A 93 17.26 -12.07 -14.29
C ILE A 93 18.52 -12.67 -13.64
N THR A 94 18.66 -12.52 -12.33
CA THR A 94 19.87 -12.98 -11.61
C THR A 94 19.84 -14.46 -11.22
N GLY A 95 18.78 -15.20 -11.59
CA GLY A 95 18.57 -16.59 -11.18
C GLY A 95 18.26 -16.77 -9.68
N LEU A 96 17.93 -15.69 -8.96
CA LEU A 96 17.55 -15.76 -7.55
C LEU A 96 16.16 -16.41 -7.41
N ALA A 97 15.25 -16.11 -8.34
CA ALA A 97 13.91 -16.70 -8.38
C ALA A 97 13.92 -18.19 -8.78
N SER A 98 14.90 -18.65 -9.55
CA SER A 98 15.05 -20.06 -9.95
C SER A 98 15.88 -20.90 -8.97
N GLY A 99 16.50 -20.27 -7.97
CA GLY A 99 17.39 -20.94 -7.01
C GLY A 99 18.77 -21.27 -7.56
N GLU A 100 19.13 -20.76 -8.74
CA GLU A 100 20.48 -20.85 -9.31
C GLU A 100 21.51 -20.06 -8.50
N ARG A 101 21.04 -19.08 -7.73
CA ARG A 101 21.84 -18.26 -6.83
C ARG A 101 21.54 -18.59 -5.37
N GLU A 102 22.58 -18.70 -4.56
CA GLU A 102 22.44 -18.96 -3.13
C GLU A 102 21.67 -17.82 -2.42
N PHE A 103 20.75 -18.23 -1.54
CA PHE A 103 20.05 -17.32 -0.66
C PHE A 103 21.03 -16.77 0.38
N GLY A 104 21.26 -15.45 0.38
CA GLY A 104 22.24 -14.80 1.25
C GLY A 104 23.28 -13.94 0.52
N ASP A 105 23.35 -14.02 -0.82
CA ASP A 105 24.19 -13.12 -1.61
C ASP A 105 23.67 -11.66 -1.60
N TRP A 106 24.51 -10.70 -1.99
CA TRP A 106 24.18 -9.27 -2.05
C TRP A 106 22.92 -8.96 -2.86
N VAL A 107 22.62 -9.76 -3.89
CA VAL A 107 21.39 -9.64 -4.69
C VAL A 107 20.15 -9.90 -3.83
N THR A 108 20.21 -10.88 -2.91
CA THR A 108 19.13 -11.16 -1.96
C THR A 108 18.89 -9.94 -1.08
N VAL A 109 19.97 -9.34 -0.56
CA VAL A 109 19.89 -8.12 0.27
C VAL A 109 19.27 -6.97 -0.51
N LEU A 110 19.67 -6.76 -1.77
CA LEU A 110 19.10 -5.73 -2.63
C LEU A 110 17.59 -5.91 -2.83
N VAL A 111 17.16 -7.11 -3.23
CA VAL A 111 15.73 -7.42 -3.44
C VAL A 111 14.94 -7.24 -2.13
N MET A 112 15.50 -7.65 -1.00
CA MET A 112 14.90 -7.46 0.31
C MET A 112 14.72 -5.97 0.67
N VAL A 113 15.75 -5.15 0.43
CA VAL A 113 15.67 -3.69 0.62
C VAL A 113 14.58 -3.09 -0.27
N MET A 114 14.48 -3.52 -1.53
CA MET A 114 13.42 -3.06 -2.43
C MET A 114 12.02 -3.41 -1.92
N ILE A 115 11.83 -4.61 -1.35
CA ILE A 115 10.57 -5.02 -0.72
C ILE A 115 10.25 -4.15 0.51
N PHE A 116 11.23 -3.86 1.37
CA PHE A 116 11.01 -2.96 2.51
C PHE A 116 10.64 -1.54 2.05
N LEU A 117 11.32 -1.01 1.04
CA LEU A 117 10.98 0.29 0.45
C LEU A 117 9.60 0.28 -0.19
N TYR A 118 9.19 -0.83 -0.81
CA TYR A 118 7.82 -1.01 -1.31
C TYR A 118 6.80 -0.92 -0.17
N ILE A 119 7.05 -1.60 0.96
CA ILE A 119 6.17 -1.53 2.13
C ILE A 119 6.07 -0.09 2.66
N PHE A 120 7.19 0.64 2.71
CA PHE A 120 7.16 2.06 3.10
C PHE A 120 6.30 2.90 2.15
N ALA A 121 6.39 2.67 0.84
CA ALA A 121 5.54 3.36 -0.14
C ALA A 121 4.05 3.02 0.03
N VAL A 122 3.72 1.77 0.36
CA VAL A 122 2.35 1.35 0.69
C VAL A 122 1.82 2.13 1.91
N ILE A 123 2.59 2.15 3.01
CA ILE A 123 2.23 2.86 4.25
C ILE A 123 2.09 4.37 4.01
N GLU A 124 2.96 4.96 3.18
CA GLU A 124 2.84 6.37 2.79
C GLU A 124 1.47 6.68 2.18
N ILE A 125 0.99 5.84 1.25
CA ILE A 125 -0.33 6.01 0.63
C ILE A 125 -1.46 5.86 1.65
N GLU A 126 -1.35 4.94 2.60
CA GLU A 126 -2.35 4.78 3.68
C GLU A 126 -2.48 6.05 4.51
N ILE A 127 -1.35 6.62 4.93
CA ILE A 127 -1.28 7.86 5.72
C ILE A 127 -1.90 9.02 4.93
N PHE A 128 -1.52 9.21 3.67
CA PHE A 128 -2.08 10.28 2.85
C PHE A 128 -3.55 10.05 2.47
N GLY A 129 -3.98 8.80 2.31
CA GLY A 129 -5.39 8.44 2.16
C GLY A 129 -6.22 8.84 3.38
N PHE A 130 -5.68 8.62 4.58
CA PHE A 130 -6.32 9.08 5.83
C PHE A 130 -6.36 10.61 5.92
N TYR A 131 -5.27 11.30 5.58
CA TYR A 131 -5.27 12.77 5.54
C TYR A 131 -6.23 13.35 4.50
N LEU A 132 -6.37 12.71 3.35
CA LEU A 132 -7.36 13.07 2.34
C LEU A 132 -8.79 12.97 2.91
N LEU A 133 -9.11 11.87 3.60
CA LEU A 133 -10.42 11.70 4.26
C LEU A 133 -10.68 12.77 5.31
N ARG A 134 -9.69 13.04 6.17
CA ARG A 134 -9.79 14.07 7.22
C ARG A 134 -10.00 15.47 6.62
N LYS A 135 -9.28 15.80 5.55
CA LYS A 135 -9.39 17.10 4.88
C LYS A 135 -10.79 17.30 4.29
N MET A 136 -11.37 16.27 3.67
CA MET A 136 -12.73 16.33 3.14
C MET A 136 -13.79 16.53 4.23
N ASN A 137 -13.65 15.84 5.36
CA ASN A 137 -14.59 16.00 6.49
C ASN A 137 -14.49 17.40 7.11
N SER A 138 -13.28 17.95 7.27
CA SER A 138 -13.07 19.32 7.77
C SER A 138 -13.70 20.38 6.86
N ASN A 139 -13.54 20.26 5.54
CA ASN A 139 -14.16 21.20 4.61
C ASN A 139 -15.70 21.10 4.61
N SER A 140 -16.27 19.93 4.89
CA SER A 140 -17.73 19.74 4.96
C SER A 140 -18.37 20.44 6.16
N SER A 141 -17.69 20.49 7.31
CA SER A 141 -18.20 21.17 8.50
C SER A 141 -18.24 22.68 8.31
N ALA A 142 -17.19 23.27 7.71
CA ALA A 142 -17.10 24.70 7.46
C ALA A 142 -18.17 25.23 6.48
N ASP A 143 -18.58 24.43 5.49
CA ASP A 143 -19.68 24.77 4.56
C ASP A 143 -21.06 24.72 5.24
N THR A 144 -21.20 24.01 6.36
CA THR A 144 -22.46 23.91 7.12
C THR A 144 -22.64 25.10 8.06
N GLU A 145 -21.57 25.60 8.66
CA GLU A 145 -21.61 26.80 9.54
C GLU A 145 -21.79 28.13 8.78
N ARG A 146 -21.58 28.14 7.46
CA ARG A 146 -21.76 29.33 6.61
C ARG A 146 -23.17 29.47 6.01
N LYS A 147 -24.07 28.52 6.26
CA LYS A 147 -25.47 28.54 5.80
C LYS A 147 -26.41 28.86 6.94
#